data_AF-A0A819UA44-F1
#
_entry.id   AF-A0A819UA44-F1
#
_cell.length_a   1.000
_cell.length_b   1.000
_cell.length_c   1.000
_cell.angle_alpha   90.00
_cell.angle_beta   90.00
_cell.angle_gamma   90.00
#
_symmetry.space_group_name_H-M   'P 1'
#
loop_
_entity.id
_entity.type
_entity.pdbx_description
1 polymer ?
#
loop_
_entity_poly.entity_id
_entity_poly.type
_entity_poly.pdbx_seq_one_letter_code
_entity_poly.pdbx_strand_id
1 'polypeptide(L)'
;MSSLWGITCLKTVQIDKDLLNRVRRNLSHGAYFADDPKKSHGYTAADPTDQTHVMYYCKVVLGVESRQTTTNQQLVSAPKDTHSVIGTLGGFTEYIVYRYGQALPYMKITYKG
;
A
#
# COMPACT_ATOMS: atom_id res chain seq x y z
N MET A 1 -14.89 -2.22 -16.35
CA MET A 1 -13.73 -1.76 -15.55
C MET A 1 -14.13 -1.84 -14.08
N SER A 2 -13.54 -2.72 -13.30
CA SER A 2 -13.81 -2.82 -11.85
C SER A 2 -13.01 -1.74 -11.12
N SER A 3 -13.71 -0.84 -10.42
CA SER A 3 -13.12 0.07 -9.44
C SER A 3 -13.37 -0.51 -8.05
N LEU A 4 -12.31 -0.85 -7.33
CA LEU A 4 -12.38 -1.32 -5.95
C LEU A 4 -12.02 -0.17 -5.00
N TRP A 5 -12.84 -0.03 -3.95
CA TRP A 5 -12.63 0.91 -2.86
C TRP A 5 -11.66 0.26 -1.86
N GLY A 6 -10.38 0.58 -1.93
CA GLY A 6 -9.34 0.02 -1.06
C GLY A 6 -8.97 0.98 0.08
N ILE A 7 -8.87 0.46 1.30
CA ILE A 7 -8.27 1.16 2.44
C ILE A 7 -6.72 1.06 2.32
N THR A 8 -6.05 1.78 3.20
CA THR A 8 -4.80 2.52 3.07
C THR A 8 -3.49 1.82 2.70
N CYS A 9 -2.61 2.66 2.14
CA CYS A 9 -1.15 2.58 2.01
C CYS A 9 -0.41 1.90 3.19
N LEU A 10 0.14 0.71 2.96
CA LEU A 10 0.98 -0.10 3.86
C LEU A 10 2.38 0.50 4.13
N LYS A 11 2.59 1.76 3.74
CA LYS A 11 3.71 2.57 4.21
C LYS A 11 3.27 4.02 4.18
N THR A 12 3.04 4.61 5.35
CA THR A 12 3.00 6.06 5.49
C THR A 12 4.39 6.57 5.14
N VAL A 13 4.65 6.81 3.86
CA VAL A 13 5.69 7.76 3.47
C VAL A 13 5.12 9.10 3.90
N GLN A 14 5.49 9.54 5.11
CA GLN A 14 5.65 10.97 5.36
C GLN A 14 6.32 11.52 4.12
N ILE A 15 5.62 12.38 3.38
CA ILE A 15 6.17 13.07 2.22
C ILE A 15 7.13 14.12 2.78
N ASP A 16 8.24 13.64 3.34
CA ASP A 16 9.47 14.35 3.48
C ASP A 16 10.28 14.03 2.23
N LYS A 17 10.76 15.06 1.54
CA LYS A 17 11.47 14.92 0.26
C LYS A 17 12.75 14.07 0.41
N ASP A 18 13.27 13.94 1.63
CA ASP A 18 14.42 13.09 1.94
C ASP A 18 14.07 11.59 2.10
N LEU A 19 12.82 11.25 2.39
CA LEU A 19 12.38 9.85 2.51
C LEU A 19 12.17 9.18 1.13
N LEU A 20 11.86 9.96 0.09
CA LEU A 20 11.78 9.48 -1.30
C LEU A 20 13.10 8.84 -1.76
N ASN A 21 14.24 9.32 -1.25
CA ASN A 21 15.56 8.75 -1.55
C ASN A 21 15.90 7.49 -0.73
N ARG A 22 15.29 7.31 0.46
CA ARG A 22 15.56 6.15 1.34
C ARG A 22 14.63 4.97 1.09
N VAL A 23 13.44 5.18 0.54
CA VAL A 23 12.46 4.13 0.21
C VAL A 23 12.90 3.23 -0.97
N ARG A 24 13.92 3.65 -1.73
CA ARG A 24 14.50 2.90 -2.87
C ARG A 24 15.08 1.51 -2.55
N ARG A 25 15.22 1.10 -1.28
CA ARG A 25 16.17 0.01 -0.96
C ARG A 25 15.65 -1.30 -0.39
N ASN A 26 14.40 -1.51 0.04
CA ASN A 26 14.13 -2.73 0.83
C ASN A 26 12.79 -3.46 0.70
N LEU A 27 11.93 -3.13 -0.25
CA LEU A 27 10.72 -3.94 -0.50
C LEU A 27 10.50 -3.94 -2.01
N SER A 28 10.03 -5.06 -2.56
CA SER A 28 9.24 -5.13 -3.80
C SER A 28 8.71 -3.74 -4.20
N HIS A 29 9.07 -3.30 -5.40
CA HIS A 29 9.17 -1.88 -5.75
C HIS A 29 7.81 -1.17 -5.96
N GLY A 30 6.72 -1.71 -5.41
CA GLY A 30 5.36 -1.20 -5.52
C GLY A 30 4.86 -0.51 -4.26
N ALA A 31 3.75 0.21 -4.41
CA ALA A 31 2.96 0.72 -3.31
C ALA A 31 1.95 -0.35 -2.87
N TYR A 32 1.97 -0.66 -1.58
CA TYR A 32 1.13 -1.67 -0.95
C TYR A 32 -0.12 -1.03 -0.34
N PHE A 33 -1.26 -1.71 -0.41
CA PHE A 33 -2.55 -1.29 0.17
C PHE A 33 -3.25 -2.49 0.80
N ALA A 34 -4.12 -2.26 1.77
CA ALA A 34 -4.92 -3.31 2.41
C ALA A 34 -6.35 -2.84 2.66
N ASP A 35 -7.33 -3.70 2.43
CA ASP A 35 -8.74 -3.42 2.73
C ASP A 35 -9.02 -3.38 4.24
N ASP A 36 -8.30 -4.17 5.02
CA ASP A 36 -8.39 -4.14 6.48
C ASP A 36 -7.55 -3.00 7.11
N PRO A 37 -8.17 -2.05 7.84
CA PRO A 37 -7.44 -0.98 8.51
C PRO A 37 -6.53 -1.48 9.64
N LYS A 38 -6.81 -2.62 10.28
CA LYS A 38 -5.94 -3.21 11.32
C LYS A 38 -4.62 -3.67 10.73
N LYS A 39 -4.66 -4.29 9.55
CA LYS A 39 -3.46 -4.67 8.81
C LYS A 39 -2.62 -3.43 8.50
N SER A 40 -3.23 -2.37 7.99
CA SER A 40 -2.54 -1.08 7.71
C SER A 40 -2.00 -0.41 8.98
N HIS A 41 -2.75 -0.44 10.08
CA HIS A 41 -2.32 0.11 11.37
C HIS A 41 -1.05 -0.58 11.89
N GLY A 42 -0.92 -1.89 11.69
CA GLY A 42 0.29 -2.64 12.07
C GLY A 42 1.59 -2.15 11.42
N TYR A 43 1.49 -1.37 10.33
CA TYR A 43 2.64 -0.73 9.67
C TYR A 43 2.67 0.80 9.86
N THR A 44 1.73 1.35 10.61
CA THR A 44 1.63 2.80 10.85
C THR A 44 2.37 3.17 12.14
N ALA A 45 3.52 3.82 12.01
CA ALA A 45 4.23 4.35 13.17
C ALA A 45 3.43 5.49 13.84
N ALA A 46 3.43 5.49 15.18
CA ALA A 46 2.95 6.61 15.97
C ALA A 46 3.95 7.77 15.91
N ASP A 47 3.45 9.00 15.94
CA ASP A 47 4.29 10.16 16.21
C ASP A 47 4.88 10.04 17.63
N PRO A 48 6.21 10.17 17.81
CA PRO A 48 6.84 9.96 19.10
C PRO A 48 6.43 11.00 20.15
N THR A 49 5.91 12.15 19.74
CA THR A 49 5.58 13.29 20.61
C THR A 49 4.20 13.17 21.21
N ASP A 50 3.19 12.86 20.39
CA ASP A 50 1.78 12.91 20.81
C ASP A 50 1.02 11.60 20.60
N GLN A 51 1.73 10.55 20.15
CA GLN A 51 1.23 9.20 19.85
C GLN A 51 0.14 9.19 18.76
N THR A 52 0.08 10.23 17.93
CA THR A 52 -0.88 10.30 16.83
C THR A 52 -0.42 9.42 15.66
N HIS A 53 -1.37 8.72 15.03
CA HIS A 53 -1.16 7.95 13.82
C HIS A 53 -1.77 8.65 12.60
N VAL A 54 -1.14 8.45 11.43
CA VAL A 54 -1.63 8.97 10.15
C VAL A 54 -1.80 7.83 9.15
N MET A 55 -2.99 7.75 8.58
CA MET A 55 -3.40 6.73 7.62
C MET A 55 -4.08 7.42 6.39
N TYR A 56 -3.75 6.99 5.16
CA TYR A 56 -4.30 7.51 3.90
C TYR A 56 -5.27 6.56 3.20
N TYR A 57 -6.56 6.89 3.19
CA TYR A 57 -7.49 6.20 2.31
C TYR A 57 -7.27 6.64 0.85
N CYS A 58 -7.01 5.69 -0.04
CA CYS A 58 -6.61 5.95 -1.43
C CYS A 58 -7.59 5.29 -2.41
N LYS A 59 -7.86 5.98 -3.52
CA LYS A 59 -8.47 5.33 -4.70
C LYS A 59 -7.38 4.65 -5.49
N VAL A 60 -7.50 3.34 -5.70
CA VAL A 60 -6.48 2.52 -6.37
C VAL A 60 -7.06 1.89 -7.64
N VAL A 61 -6.37 2.06 -8.76
CA VAL A 61 -6.70 1.49 -10.07
C VAL A 61 -5.90 0.20 -10.26
N LEU A 62 -6.57 -0.93 -10.02
CA LEU A 62 -5.95 -2.26 -10.08
C LEU A 62 -5.78 -2.78 -11.52
N GLY A 63 -6.67 -2.41 -12.44
CA GLY A 63 -6.62 -2.88 -13.82
C GLY A 63 -6.79 -4.39 -13.93
N VAL A 64 -5.98 -5.05 -14.77
CA VAL A 64 -5.88 -6.52 -14.81
C VAL A 64 -5.02 -6.98 -13.64
N GLU A 65 -5.53 -7.89 -12.84
CA GLU A 65 -4.91 -8.33 -11.57
C GLU A 65 -4.17 -9.65 -11.75
N SER A 66 -2.98 -9.77 -11.17
CA SER A 66 -2.34 -11.06 -10.89
C SER A 66 -2.63 -11.47 -9.45
N ARG A 67 -3.29 -12.61 -9.24
CA ARG A 67 -3.57 -13.14 -7.90
C ARG A 67 -2.44 -14.07 -7.44
N GLN A 68 -1.96 -13.86 -6.23
CA GLN A 68 -0.90 -14.65 -5.62
C GLN A 68 -1.33 -15.16 -4.25
N THR A 69 -1.16 -16.47 -4.03
CA THR A 69 -1.46 -17.14 -2.76
C THR A 69 -0.20 -17.42 -1.94
N THR A 70 0.97 -17.11 -2.49
CA THR A 70 2.29 -17.30 -1.87
C THR A 70 3.11 -16.02 -1.93
N THR A 71 4.03 -15.85 -1.00
CA THR A 71 4.95 -14.70 -1.00
C THR A 71 5.96 -14.83 -2.14
N ASN A 72 6.10 -13.78 -2.95
CA ASN A 72 7.18 -13.66 -3.93
C ASN A 72 7.99 -12.38 -3.69
N GLN A 73 9.13 -12.51 -2.99
CA GLN A 73 10.00 -11.38 -2.67
C GLN A 73 10.80 -10.84 -3.87
N GLN A 74 10.87 -11.60 -4.97
CA GLN A 74 11.58 -11.20 -6.18
C GLN A 74 10.73 -10.30 -7.09
N LEU A 75 9.47 -10.06 -6.73
CA LEU A 75 8.53 -9.36 -7.58
C LEU A 75 8.77 -7.84 -7.52
N VAL A 76 9.44 -7.33 -8.55
CA VAL A 76 9.77 -5.91 -8.71
C VAL A 76 8.77 -5.13 -9.59
N SER A 77 7.89 -5.84 -10.29
CA SER A 77 6.85 -5.29 -11.17
C SER A 77 5.63 -6.22 -11.21
N ALA A 78 4.47 -5.70 -11.61
CA ALA A 78 3.33 -6.56 -11.94
C ALA A 78 3.73 -7.61 -13.00
N PRO A 79 3.26 -8.85 -12.91
CA PRO A 79 3.47 -9.87 -13.93
C PRO A 79 3.02 -9.40 -15.32
N LYS A 80 3.56 -10.05 -16.36
CA LYS A 80 3.22 -9.73 -17.75
C LYS A 80 1.70 -9.72 -17.96
N ASP A 81 1.22 -8.75 -18.74
CA ASP A 81 -0.20 -8.54 -19.09
C ASP A 81 -1.11 -8.19 -17.90
N THR A 82 -0.52 -7.89 -16.73
CA THR A 82 -1.23 -7.41 -15.54
C THR A 82 -0.73 -6.02 -15.12
N HIS A 83 -1.51 -5.36 -14.27
CA HIS A 83 -1.31 -3.98 -13.81
C HIS A 83 -1.13 -3.88 -12.30
N SER A 84 -1.55 -4.91 -11.56
CA SER A 84 -1.46 -4.99 -10.11
C SER A 84 -1.30 -6.43 -9.65
N VAL A 85 -0.89 -6.60 -8.40
CA VAL A 85 -0.85 -7.88 -7.72
C VAL A 85 -1.83 -7.85 -6.55
N ILE A 86 -2.58 -8.93 -6.39
CA ILE A 86 -3.40 -9.19 -5.20
C ILE A 86 -2.81 -10.37 -4.45
N GLY A 87 -2.40 -10.15 -3.21
CA GLY A 87 -1.99 -11.19 -2.26
C GLY A 87 -3.12 -11.49 -1.27
N THR A 88 -3.34 -12.76 -0.94
CA THR A 88 -4.34 -13.17 0.08
C THR A 88 -3.73 -13.98 1.22
N LEU A 89 -2.46 -13.71 1.56
CA LEU A 89 -1.74 -14.48 2.57
C LEU A 89 -2.03 -13.96 3.99
N GLY A 90 -2.25 -14.88 4.94
CA GLY A 90 -2.39 -14.52 6.35
C GLY A 90 -3.74 -13.93 6.76
N GLY A 91 -4.81 -14.23 6.00
CA GLY A 91 -6.17 -13.80 6.32
C GLY A 91 -6.50 -12.35 5.95
N PHE A 92 -5.55 -11.63 5.34
CA PHE A 92 -5.74 -10.27 4.83
C PHE A 92 -5.53 -10.24 3.32
N THR A 93 -6.24 -9.33 2.65
CA THR A 93 -6.01 -9.04 1.23
C THR A 93 -5.08 -7.83 1.12
N GLU A 94 -4.00 -8.00 0.37
CA GLU A 94 -3.04 -6.93 0.05
C GLU A 94 -3.06 -6.66 -1.45
N TYR A 95 -2.95 -5.40 -1.82
CA TYR A 95 -2.92 -4.93 -3.19
C TYR A 95 -1.60 -4.22 -3.45
N ILE A 96 -0.96 -4.50 -4.58
CA ILE A 96 0.31 -3.88 -4.95
C ILE A 96 0.17 -3.27 -6.35
N VAL A 97 0.53 -1.99 -6.45
CA VAL A 97 0.63 -1.27 -7.73
C VAL A 97 2.04 -0.73 -7.92
N TYR A 98 2.51 -0.69 -9.17
CA TYR A 98 3.92 -0.40 -9.49
C TYR A 98 4.11 0.91 -10.25
N ARG A 99 3.04 1.53 -10.76
CA ARG A 99 3.12 2.74 -11.57
C ARG A 99 2.54 3.94 -10.84
N TYR A 100 3.19 5.09 -11.01
CA TYR A 100 2.67 6.37 -10.58
C TYR A 100 1.30 6.65 -11.24
N GLY A 101 0.37 7.22 -10.47
CA GLY A 101 -0.99 7.51 -10.92
C GLY A 101 -1.99 6.36 -10.75
N GLN A 102 -1.55 5.14 -10.41
CA GLN A 102 -2.47 4.05 -10.07
C GLN A 102 -3.08 4.18 -8.67
N ALA A 103 -2.53 5.05 -7.81
CA ALA A 103 -3.08 5.31 -6.48
C ALA A 103 -3.15 6.82 -6.25
N LEU A 104 -4.33 7.30 -5.87
CA LEU A 104 -4.61 8.69 -5.56
C LEU A 104 -5.11 8.81 -4.12
N PRO A 105 -4.43 9.59 -3.26
CA PRO A 105 -4.95 9.89 -1.92
C PRO A 105 -6.34 10.52 -2.03
N TYR A 106 -7.30 9.98 -1.29
CA TYR A 106 -8.66 10.51 -1.21
C TYR A 106 -8.93 11.18 0.14
N MET A 107 -8.43 10.59 1.22
CA MET A 107 -8.63 11.10 2.57
C MET A 107 -7.42 10.80 3.46
N LYS A 108 -7.03 11.79 4.27
CA LYS A 108 -6.08 11.60 5.38
C LYS A 108 -6.86 11.41 6.67
N ILE A 109 -6.57 10.34 7.37
CA ILE A 109 -7.14 9.98 8.66
C ILE A 109 -6.05 10.17 9.70
N THR A 110 -6.34 10.98 10.70
CA THR A 110 -5.49 11.21 11.87
C THR A 110 -6.23 10.68 13.08
N TYR A 111 -5.61 9.78 13.84
CA TYR A 111 -6.26 9.13 14.98
C TYR A 111 -5.25 8.82 16.08
N LYS A 112 -5.76 8.61 17.29
CA LYS A 112 -4.99 8.07 18.41
C LYS A 112 -5.40 6.61 18.59
N GLY A 113 -4.41 5.73 18.73
CA GLY A 113 -4.58 4.29 18.95
C GLY A 113 -4.46 3.96 20.43
#